data_AF-A0A0U1P6H7-F1
#
_entry.id   AF-A0A0U1P6H7-F1
#
_cell.length_a   1.000
_cell.length_b   1.000
_cell.length_c   1.000
_cell.angle_alpha   90.00
_cell.angle_beta   90.00
_cell.angle_gamma   90.00
#
_symmetry.space_group_name_H-M   'P 1'
#
loop_
_entity.id
_entity.type
_entity.pdbx_description
1 polymer ?
#
loop_
_entity_poly.entity_id
_entity_poly.type
_entity_poly.pdbx_seq_one_letter_code
_entity_poly.pdbx_strand_id
1 'polypeptide(L)' 'MKNKEFAALLKISTFAMILCTALLALGNYGLAHAMPISTTSGFNIINLVFFIGLNALLVPFLAFLVKTRTRASKQRRVMA' A
#
# COMPACT_ATOMS: atom_id res chain seq x y z
N MET A 1 -8.46 -4.41 -29.45
CA MET A 1 -9.05 -4.63 -28.12
C MET A 1 -8.03 -4.57 -26.96
N LYS A 2 -6.87 -5.24 -27.05
CA LYS A 2 -5.83 -5.31 -26.00
C LYS A 2 -5.42 -3.98 -25.31
N ASN A 3 -5.35 -2.86 -26.05
CA ASN A 3 -4.87 -1.57 -25.51
C ASN A 3 -5.88 -0.86 -24.59
N LYS A 4 -7.19 -1.07 -24.76
CA LYS A 4 -8.23 -0.40 -23.94
C LYS A 4 -8.34 -1.05 -22.55
N GLU A 5 -8.26 -2.38 -22.48
CA GLU A 5 -8.29 -3.13 -21.22
C GLU A 5 -7.03 -2.91 -20.39
N PHE A 6 -5.85 -2.86 -21.03
CA PHE A 6 -4.60 -2.49 -20.36
C PHE A 6 -4.65 -1.08 -19.77
N ALA A 7 -5.26 -0.12 -20.48
CA ALA A 7 -5.41 1.25 -19.99
C ALA A 7 -6.39 1.33 -18.79
N ALA A 8 -7.48 0.55 -18.80
CA ALA A 8 -8.42 0.47 -17.69
C ALA A 8 -7.78 -0.18 -16.44
N LEU A 9 -7.06 -1.29 -16.62
CA LEU A 9 -6.28 -1.96 -15.56
C LEU A 9 -5.24 -1.02 -14.94
N LEU A 10 -4.55 -0.21 -15.76
CA LEU A 10 -3.59 0.77 -15.26
C LEU A 10 -4.26 1.82 -14.39
N LYS A 11 -5.45 2.33 -14.78
CA LYS A 11 -6.23 3.29 -13.99
C LYS A 11 -6.67 2.69 -12.65
N ILE A 12 -7.22 1.47 -12.64
CA ILE A 12 -7.64 0.77 -11.42
C ILE A 12 -6.45 0.52 -10.48
N SER A 13 -5.30 0.08 -11.02
CA SER A 13 -4.07 -0.09 -10.25
C SER A 13 -3.59 1.23 -9.63
N THR A 14 -3.77 2.36 -10.32
CA THR A 14 -3.48 3.70 -9.77
C THR A 14 -4.31 4.00 -8.56
N PHE A 15 -5.62 3.77 -8.68
CA PHE A 15 -6.56 4.00 -7.61
C PHE A 15 -6.23 3.12 -6.40
N ALA A 16 -5.92 1.84 -6.63
CA ALA A 16 -5.49 0.92 -5.60
C ALA A 16 -4.18 1.37 -4.90
N MET A 17 -3.20 1.90 -5.65
CA MET A 17 -1.98 2.45 -5.05
C MET A 17 -2.26 3.67 -4.18
N ILE A 18 -3.09 4.60 -4.66
CA ILE A 18 -3.47 5.81 -3.90
C ILE A 18 -4.20 5.39 -2.62
N LEU A 19 -5.18 4.50 -2.73
CA LEU A 19 -5.96 4.00 -1.60
C LEU A 19 -5.06 3.27 -0.60
N CYS A 20 -4.16 2.40 -1.06
CA CYS A 20 -3.22 1.67 -0.21
C CYS A 20 -2.26 2.62 0.52
N THR A 21 -1.76 3.66 -0.17
CA THR A 21 -0.91 4.68 0.43
C THR A 21 -1.67 5.50 1.48
N ALA A 22 -2.92 5.88 1.18
CA ALA A 22 -3.78 6.58 2.12
C ALA A 22 -4.07 5.74 3.37
N LEU A 23 -4.37 4.44 3.19
CA LEU A 23 -4.59 3.50 4.28
C LEU A 23 -3.32 3.28 5.13
N LEU A 24 -2.14 3.23 4.51
CA LEU A 24 -0.86 3.17 5.23
C LEU A 24 -0.66 4.42 6.11
N ALA A 25 -0.85 5.61 5.54
CA ALA A 25 -0.68 6.85 6.26
C ALA A 25 -1.71 7.00 7.40
N LEU A 26 -3.00 6.84 7.09
CA LEU A 26 -4.10 6.95 8.06
C LEU A 26 -4.03 5.86 9.13
N GLY A 27 -3.73 4.62 8.74
CA GLY A 27 -3.65 3.51 9.66
C GLY A 27 -2.46 3.64 10.61
N ASN A 28 -1.28 4.06 10.12
CA ASN A 28 -0.13 4.32 10.99
C ASN A 28 -0.37 5.51 11.91
N TYR A 29 -1.00 6.58 11.42
CA TYR A 29 -1.38 7.72 12.24
C TYR A 29 -2.38 7.34 13.33
N GLY A 30 -3.44 6.61 12.96
CA GLY A 30 -4.46 6.14 13.88
C GLY A 30 -3.89 5.20 14.95
N LEU A 31 -3.01 4.27 14.56
CA LEU A 31 -2.33 3.40 15.51
C LEU A 31 -1.41 4.19 16.44
N ALA A 32 -0.61 5.13 15.94
CA ALA A 32 0.27 5.94 16.78
C ALA A 32 -0.52 6.81 17.79
N HIS A 33 -1.71 7.30 17.41
CA HIS A 33 -2.51 8.17 18.26
C HIS A 33 -3.41 7.41 19.25
N ALA A 34 -4.14 6.39 18.79
CA ALA A 34 -5.12 5.67 19.61
C ALA A 34 -4.54 4.43 20.30
N MET A 35 -3.49 3.82 19.74
CA MET A 35 -2.84 2.61 20.25
C MET A 35 -1.32 2.76 20.30
N PRO A 36 -0.79 3.71 21.11
CA PRO A 36 0.64 3.94 21.19
C PRO A 36 1.38 2.69 21.65
N ILE A 37 2.47 2.36 20.96
CA ILE A 37 3.32 1.19 21.25
C ILE A 37 4.10 1.39 22.55
N SER A 38 4.44 2.62 22.88
CA SER A 38 5.12 2.99 24.12
C SER A 38 4.34 4.10 24.82
N THR A 39 4.04 3.87 26.08
CA THR A 39 3.35 4.80 26.98
C THR A 39 4.20 5.02 28.23
N THR A 40 3.80 5.99 29.06
CA THR A 40 4.39 6.21 30.39
C THR A 40 4.30 4.99 31.31
N SER A 41 3.33 4.10 31.06
CA SER A 41 3.15 2.83 31.79
C SER A 41 3.98 1.67 31.25
N GLY A 42 4.74 1.86 30.15
CA GLY A 42 5.63 0.85 29.59
C GLY A 42 5.39 0.57 28.10
N PHE A 43 5.83 -0.61 27.66
CA PHE A 43 5.75 -1.05 26.27
C PHE A 43 4.56 -1.97 26.04
N ASN A 44 3.72 -1.69 25.04
CA ASN A 44 2.54 -2.48 24.72
C ASN A 44 2.79 -3.37 23.49
N ILE A 45 3.08 -4.64 23.74
CA ILE A 45 3.38 -5.65 22.70
C ILE A 45 2.18 -5.88 21.77
N ILE A 46 0.94 -5.81 22.28
CA ILE A 46 -0.26 -6.02 21.46
C ILE A 46 -0.34 -4.90 20.40
N ASN A 47 -0.12 -3.65 20.82
CA ASN A 47 -0.11 -2.50 19.92
C ASN A 47 1.02 -2.61 18.87
N LEU A 48 2.19 -3.12 19.26
CA LEU A 48 3.28 -3.41 18.33
C LEU A 48 2.86 -4.44 17.26
N VAL A 49 2.20 -5.53 17.65
CA VAL A 49 1.74 -6.57 16.72
C VAL A 49 0.74 -5.99 15.70
N PHE A 50 -0.19 -5.13 16.13
CA PHE A 50 -1.10 -4.45 15.20
C PHE A 50 -0.37 -3.52 14.22
N PHE A 51 0.61 -2.76 14.70
CA PHE A 51 1.44 -1.90 13.86
C PHE A 51 2.23 -2.72 12.82
N ILE A 52 2.89 -3.79 13.25
CA ILE A 52 3.62 -4.68 12.35
C ILE A 52 2.66 -5.33 11.36
N GLY A 53 1.51 -5.85 11.81
CA GLY A 53 0.53 -6.53 10.97
C GLY A 53 -0.03 -5.63 9.87
N LEU A 54 -0.41 -4.39 10.21
CA LEU A 54 -0.90 -3.42 9.24
C LEU A 54 0.16 -3.12 8.17
N ASN A 55 1.40 -2.82 8.59
CA ASN A 55 2.48 -2.50 7.66
C ASN A 55 2.92 -3.72 6.84
N ALA A 56 3.01 -4.90 7.46
CA ALA A 56 3.36 -6.15 6.79
C ALA A 56 2.32 -6.57 5.74
N LEU A 57 1.07 -6.11 5.84
CA LEU A 57 0.06 -6.36 4.82
C LEU A 57 0.12 -5.30 3.70
N LEU A 58 0.14 -4.02 4.06
CA LEU A 58 -0.01 -2.94 3.09
C LEU A 58 1.29 -2.60 2.34
N VAL A 59 2.46 -2.68 2.98
CA VAL A 59 3.76 -2.38 2.34
C VAL A 59 4.07 -3.34 1.17
N PRO A 60 4.01 -4.69 1.33
CA PRO A 60 4.27 -5.59 0.21
C PRO A 60 3.18 -5.51 -0.86
N PHE A 61 1.92 -5.24 -0.48
CA PHE A 61 0.86 -5.01 -1.45
C PHE A 61 1.14 -3.77 -2.30
N LEU A 62 1.58 -2.67 -1.69
CA LEU A 62 1.99 -1.46 -2.41
C LEU A 62 3.19 -1.74 -3.33
N ALA A 63 4.21 -2.46 -2.85
CA ALA A 63 5.36 -2.86 -3.65
C ALA A 63 4.95 -3.71 -4.87
N PHE A 64 4.00 -4.62 -4.68
CA PHE A 64 3.43 -5.42 -5.77
C PHE A 64 2.70 -4.56 -6.81
N LEU A 65 1.87 -3.61 -6.37
CA LEU A 65 1.18 -2.67 -7.26
C LEU A 65 2.16 -1.80 -8.05
N VAL A 66 3.21 -1.28 -7.42
CA VAL A 66 4.26 -0.49 -8.09
C VAL A 66 5.01 -1.33 -9.12
N LYS A 67 5.37 -2.57 -8.78
CA LYS A 67 6.08 -3.48 -9.68
C LYS A 67 5.23 -3.85 -10.90
N THR A 68 3.95 -4.16 -10.71
CA THR A 68 3.02 -4.48 -11.80
C THR A 68 2.79 -3.26 -12.72
N ARG A 69 2.61 -2.07 -12.15
CA ARG A 69 2.54 -0.80 -12.90
C ARG A 69 3.79 -0.54 -13.74
N THR A 70 4.98 -0.70 -13.15
CA THR A 70 6.25 -0.49 -13.85
C THR A 70 6.41 -1.45 -15.03
N ARG A 71 6.07 -2.73 -14.83
CA ARG A 71 6.07 -3.75 -15.90
C ARG A 71 5.10 -3.38 -17.02
N ALA A 72 3.87 -3.03 -16.69
CA ALA A 72 2.85 -2.63 -17.67
C ALA A 72 3.28 -1.38 -18.46
N SER A 73 3.88 -0.38 -17.79
CA SER A 73 4.40 0.83 -18.45
C SER A 73 5.57 0.52 -19.38
N LYS A 74 6.49 -0.37 -18.97
CA LYS A 74 7.62 -0.79 -19.81
C LYS A 74 7.14 -1.53 -21.05
N GLN A 75 6.19 -2.45 -20.88
CA GLN A 75 5.60 -3.22 -21.99
C GLN A 75 4.89 -2.31 -23.00
N ARG A 76 4.25 -1.24 -22.54
CA ARG A 76 3.63 -0.22 -23.39
C ARG A 76 4.63 0.59 -24.22
N ARG A 77 5.84 0.84 -23.70
CA ARG A 77 6.91 1.57 -24.42
C ARG A 77 7.63 0.72 -25.47
N VAL A 78 7.64 -0.61 -25.31
CA VAL A 78 8.28 -1.53 -26.27
C VAL A 78 7.35 -1.84 -27.47
N MET A 79 6.04 -1.67 -27.30
CA MET A 79 5.03 -1.89 -28.35
C MET A 79 4.61 -0.60 -29.09
N ALA A 80 5.18 0.54 -28.72
CA ALA A 80 4.95 1.84 -29.35
C ALA A 80 6.16 2.20 -30.22
#